data_AF-A0A9D5RTK3-F1
#
_entry.id   AF-A0A9D5RTK3-F1
#
_cell.length_a   1.000
_cell.length_b   1.000
_cell.length_c   1.000
_cell.angle_alpha   90.00
_cell.angle_beta   90.00
_cell.angle_gamma   90.00
#
_symmetry.space_group_name_H-M   'P 1'
#
loop_
_entity.id
_entity.type
_entity.pdbx_description
1 polymer ?
#
loop_
_entity_poly.entity_id
_entity_poly.type
_entity_poly.pdbx_seq_one_letter_code
_entity_poly.pdbx_strand_id
1 'polypeptide(L)'
;MKKALLAIVMMLVCITYIMIRGQTYTVRVTVDDPQITAEDLHFHYEPVPEKDPLVKAEVKDGYLEATFADLAPGRQIVDVMHGEDTIHILILFGHPGGLITYDEYFGACNGMRIIPIMLSAYIAILLYGRIRKYIILRRQTMYSYQNVRNLGLILFLCVLLLEQLTSLLNYQRMIQTVSTAVNSARSLTVLTFPFAFFGAIYLIRSNVTLLKKEGRTWRNMLGIFLGILLCFGTLAPGL
;
A
#
# COMPACT_ATOMS: atom_id res chain seq x y z
N MET A 1 -4.90 17.43 -16.85
CA MET A 1 -5.34 18.48 -15.90
C MET A 1 -6.41 17.98 -14.92
N LYS A 2 -7.65 17.64 -15.32
CA LYS A 2 -8.72 17.25 -14.38
C LYS A 2 -8.38 16.13 -13.39
N LYS A 3 -7.65 15.09 -13.83
CA LYS A 3 -7.23 13.95 -12.97
C LYS A 3 -6.10 14.30 -11.99
N ALA A 4 -5.19 15.18 -12.39
CA ALA A 4 -4.11 15.66 -11.53
C ALA A 4 -4.67 16.60 -10.44
N LEU A 5 -5.62 17.46 -10.81
CA LEU A 5 -6.35 18.29 -9.84
C LEU A 5 -7.10 17.43 -8.82
N LEU A 6 -7.77 16.37 -9.26
CA LEU A 6 -8.42 15.42 -8.36
C LEU A 6 -7.44 14.79 -7.36
N ALA A 7 -6.26 14.36 -7.83
CA ALA A 7 -5.24 13.79 -6.95
C ALA A 7 -4.75 14.81 -5.90
N ILE A 8 -4.57 16.06 -6.28
CA ILE A 8 -4.18 17.15 -5.36
C ILE A 8 -5.28 17.38 -4.32
N VAL A 9 -6.54 17.46 -4.74
CA VAL A 9 -7.67 17.64 -3.81
C VAL A 9 -7.75 16.47 -2.82
N MET A 10 -7.62 15.23 -3.30
CA MET A 10 -7.62 14.05 -2.42
C MET A 10 -6.45 14.06 -1.44
N MET A 11 -5.27 14.51 -1.87
CA MET A 11 -4.10 14.67 -1.00
C MET A 11 -4.35 15.70 0.10
N LEU A 12 -4.94 16.85 -0.24
CA LEU A 12 -5.31 17.88 0.74
C LEU A 12 -6.34 17.36 1.75
N VAL A 13 -7.32 16.57 1.31
CA VAL A 13 -8.29 15.92 2.22
C VAL A 13 -7.59 14.94 3.15
N CYS A 14 -6.67 14.11 2.65
CA CYS A 14 -5.88 13.21 3.50
C CYS A 14 -5.08 13.97 4.56
N ILE A 15 -4.35 15.02 4.15
CA ILE A 15 -3.54 15.84 5.06
C ILE A 15 -4.43 16.46 6.13
N THR A 16 -5.54 17.09 5.73
CA THR A 16 -6.48 17.74 6.66
C THR A 16 -7.07 16.73 7.63
N TYR A 17 -7.47 15.55 7.14
CA TYR A 17 -8.02 14.49 7.98
C TYR A 17 -6.98 13.95 8.98
N ILE A 18 -5.73 13.76 8.55
CA ILE A 18 -4.63 13.32 9.42
C ILE A 18 -4.33 14.40 10.47
N MET A 19 -4.31 15.67 10.10
CA MET A 19 -4.10 16.77 11.05
C MET A 19 -5.19 16.85 12.13
N ILE A 20 -6.44 16.51 11.80
CA ILE A 20 -7.56 16.53 12.77
C ILE A 20 -7.58 15.26 13.62
N ARG A 21 -7.41 14.08 13.01
CA ARG A 21 -7.58 12.78 13.69
C ARG A 21 -6.28 12.21 14.26
N GLY A 22 -5.13 12.67 13.80
CA GLY A 22 -3.81 12.21 14.24
C GLY A 22 -3.33 12.88 15.54
N GLN A 23 -4.11 13.79 16.11
CA GLN A 23 -3.84 14.43 17.41
C GLN A 23 -4.06 13.49 18.59
N THR A 24 -4.81 12.41 18.39
CA THR A 24 -4.97 11.36 19.38
C THR A 24 -4.46 10.05 18.82
N TYR A 25 -3.87 9.24 19.70
CA TYR A 25 -3.41 7.91 19.34
C TYR A 25 -3.83 6.90 20.39
N THR A 26 -4.43 5.80 19.94
CA THR A 26 -4.85 4.70 20.81
C THR A 26 -3.93 3.52 20.60
N VAL A 27 -3.23 3.15 21.65
CA VAL A 27 -2.39 1.96 21.70
C VAL A 27 -3.21 0.79 22.22
N ARG A 28 -3.03 -0.38 21.60
CA ARG A 28 -3.53 -1.65 22.11
C ARG A 28 -2.37 -2.49 22.56
N VAL A 29 -2.38 -2.83 23.84
CA VAL A 29 -1.34 -3.65 24.48
C VAL A 29 -1.99 -4.93 24.97
N THR A 30 -1.40 -6.09 24.68
CA THR A 30 -1.90 -7.36 25.21
C THR A 30 -1.61 -7.42 26.70
N VAL A 31 -2.58 -7.84 27.50
CA VAL A 31 -2.41 -8.06 28.93
C VAL A 31 -2.54 -9.55 29.16
N ASP A 32 -1.45 -10.19 29.57
CA ASP A 32 -1.38 -11.65 29.71
C ASP A 32 -2.21 -12.17 30.89
N ASP A 33 -2.49 -11.32 31.89
CA ASP A 33 -3.33 -11.67 33.04
C ASP A 33 -4.73 -11.03 32.93
N PRO A 34 -5.80 -11.82 32.78
CA PRO A 34 -7.17 -11.33 32.64
C PRO A 34 -7.74 -10.70 33.93
N GLN A 35 -7.04 -10.76 35.07
CA GLN A 35 -7.48 -10.12 36.32
C GLN A 35 -7.01 -8.67 36.49
N ILE A 36 -6.04 -8.21 35.69
CA ILE A 36 -5.51 -6.85 35.79
C ILE A 36 -6.57 -5.86 35.30
N THR A 37 -6.96 -4.92 36.16
CA THR A 37 -7.85 -3.84 35.79
C THR A 37 -7.07 -2.60 35.36
N ALA A 38 -7.74 -1.66 34.68
CA ALA A 38 -7.10 -0.41 34.25
C ALA A 38 -6.61 0.45 35.44
N GLU A 39 -7.16 0.24 36.65
CA GLU A 39 -6.80 0.97 37.86
C GLU A 39 -5.51 0.44 38.51
N ASP A 40 -5.14 -0.81 38.23
CA ASP A 40 -3.92 -1.44 38.74
C ASP A 40 -2.67 -1.07 37.91
N LEU A 41 -2.88 -0.38 36.79
CA LEU A 41 -1.83 -0.04 35.83
C LEU A 41 -1.34 1.40 36.05
N HIS A 42 -0.02 1.54 36.10
CA HIS A 42 0.66 2.83 36.20
C HIS A 42 1.43 3.11 34.91
N PHE A 43 1.36 4.36 34.45
CA PHE A 43 2.08 4.83 33.26
C PHE A 43 3.23 5.73 33.70
N HIS A 44 4.46 5.31 33.44
CA HIS A 44 5.64 6.13 33.65
C HIS A 44 6.13 6.68 32.31
N TYR A 45 6.53 7.95 32.30
CA TYR A 45 6.89 8.68 31.09
C TYR A 45 8.33 9.18 31.17
N GLU A 46 9.10 8.92 30.12
CA GLU A 46 10.44 9.49 29.93
C GLU A 46 10.54 10.21 28.57
N PRO A 47 10.78 11.53 28.54
CA PRO A 47 10.86 12.47 29.67
C PRO A 47 9.48 12.72 30.33
N VAL A 48 9.49 13.10 31.61
CA VAL A 48 8.27 13.43 32.37
C VAL A 48 7.56 14.62 31.72
N PRO A 49 6.31 14.46 31.26
CA PRO A 49 5.58 15.52 30.58
C PRO A 49 5.03 16.54 31.59
N GLU A 50 4.87 17.80 31.16
CA GLU A 50 4.27 18.85 32.00
C GLU A 50 2.80 18.58 32.33
N LYS A 51 2.10 17.83 31.48
CA LYS A 51 0.72 17.38 31.65
C LYS A 51 0.63 15.90 31.30
N ASP A 52 -0.18 15.16 32.05
CA ASP A 52 -0.43 13.75 31.75
C ASP A 52 -1.09 13.62 30.35
N PRO A 53 -0.43 12.97 29.38
CA PRO A 53 -0.97 12.81 28.04
C PRO A 53 -2.05 11.71 27.96
N LEU A 54 -2.25 10.93 29.03
CA LEU A 54 -3.26 9.87 29.05
C LEU A 54 -4.67 10.47 29.17
N VAL A 55 -5.48 10.26 28.13
CA VAL A 55 -6.88 10.69 28.10
C VAL A 55 -7.81 9.60 28.63
N LYS A 56 -7.49 8.34 28.30
CA LYS A 56 -8.36 7.20 28.60
C LYS A 56 -7.59 5.90 28.59
N ALA A 57 -7.78 5.06 29.61
CA ALA A 57 -7.31 3.68 29.65
C ALA A 57 -8.48 2.75 29.96
N GLU A 58 -8.68 1.71 29.15
CA GLU A 58 -9.68 0.67 29.39
C GLU A 58 -9.08 -0.71 29.11
N VAL A 59 -9.33 -1.69 29.97
CA VAL A 59 -9.00 -3.10 29.69
C VAL A 59 -10.24 -3.80 29.15
N LYS A 60 -10.15 -4.33 27.93
CA LYS A 60 -11.22 -5.08 27.25
C LYS A 60 -10.65 -6.31 26.56
N ASP A 61 -11.28 -7.46 26.78
CA ASP A 61 -10.99 -8.72 26.09
C ASP A 61 -9.50 -9.13 26.12
N GLY A 62 -8.79 -8.88 27.24
CA GLY A 62 -7.36 -9.19 27.39
C GLY A 62 -6.42 -8.17 26.73
N TYR A 63 -6.93 -7.00 26.36
CA TYR A 63 -6.13 -5.88 25.84
C TYR A 63 -6.37 -4.60 26.64
N LEU A 64 -5.30 -3.87 26.91
CA LEU A 64 -5.34 -2.49 27.37
C LEU A 64 -5.43 -1.55 26.16
N GLU A 65 -6.51 -0.79 26.07
CA GLU A 65 -6.67 0.33 25.15
C GLU A 65 -6.33 1.65 25.86
N ALA A 66 -5.13 2.18 25.60
CA ALA A 66 -4.67 3.45 26.17
C ALA A 66 -4.68 4.54 25.07
N THR A 67 -5.41 5.63 25.30
CA THR A 67 -5.53 6.77 24.38
C THR A 67 -4.75 7.95 24.90
N PHE A 68 -3.84 8.45 24.08
CA PHE A 68 -2.97 9.58 24.37
C PHE A 68 -3.35 10.81 23.53
N ALA A 69 -3.23 12.00 24.11
CA ALA A 69 -3.38 13.30 23.44
C ALA A 69 -2.37 14.31 23.98
N ASP A 70 -2.19 15.42 23.27
CA ASP A 70 -1.35 16.56 23.70
C ASP A 70 0.09 16.18 24.09
N LEU A 71 0.68 15.23 23.36
CA LEU A 71 2.07 14.80 23.57
C LEU A 71 3.04 15.94 23.27
N ALA A 72 4.02 16.17 24.15
CA ALA A 72 5.07 17.15 23.91
C ALA A 72 5.90 16.78 22.67
N PRO A 73 6.41 17.76 21.90
CA PRO A 73 7.25 17.48 20.74
C PRO A 73 8.50 16.69 21.11
N GLY A 74 8.77 15.61 20.37
CA GLY A 74 9.91 14.72 20.60
C GLY A 74 9.50 13.29 20.93
N ARG A 75 10.50 12.48 21.25
CA ARG A 75 10.33 11.09 21.65
C ARG A 75 9.90 11.00 23.11
N GLN A 76 8.85 10.23 23.36
CA GLN A 76 8.42 9.84 24.70
C GLN A 76 8.37 8.31 24.80
N ILE A 77 8.99 7.81 25.85
CA ILE A 77 8.93 6.41 26.26
C ILE A 77 7.84 6.33 27.33
N VAL A 78 6.89 5.42 27.13
CA VAL A 78 5.79 5.18 28.07
C VAL A 78 5.88 3.75 28.55
N ASP A 79 6.25 3.59 29.81
CA ASP A 79 6.32 2.30 30.48
C ASP A 79 4.98 2.02 31.15
N VAL A 80 4.35 0.93 30.75
CA VAL A 80 3.11 0.40 31.35
C VAL A 80 3.53 -0.58 32.43
N MET A 81 3.31 -0.19 33.69
CA MET A 81 3.73 -0.93 34.87
C MET A 81 2.53 -1.51 35.62
N HIS A 82 2.72 -2.67 36.25
CA HIS A 82 1.80 -3.25 37.22
C HIS A 82 2.58 -3.55 38.50
N GLY A 83 2.31 -2.78 39.56
CA GLY A 83 3.19 -2.73 40.72
C GLY A 83 4.56 -2.15 40.35
N GLU A 84 5.64 -2.91 40.61
CA GLU A 84 7.02 -2.51 40.28
C GLU A 84 7.52 -3.06 38.93
N ASP A 85 6.76 -3.96 38.30
CA ASP A 85 7.17 -4.63 37.06
C ASP A 85 6.68 -3.86 35.82
N THR A 86 7.57 -3.70 34.84
CA THR A 86 7.22 -3.14 33.53
C THR A 86 6.67 -4.23 32.64
N ILE A 87 5.37 -4.15 32.30
CA ILE A 87 4.72 -5.12 31.41
C ILE A 87 5.05 -4.78 29.95
N HIS A 88 4.99 -3.49 29.59
CA HIS A 88 5.20 -3.06 28.22
C HIS A 88 5.84 -1.67 28.11
N ILE A 89 6.70 -1.51 27.11
CA ILE A 89 7.33 -0.24 26.76
C ILE A 89 6.76 0.24 25.43
N LEU A 90 6.26 1.47 25.40
CA LEU A 90 5.70 2.12 24.22
C LEU A 90 6.57 3.31 23.83
N ILE A 91 6.90 3.42 22.55
CA ILE A 91 7.66 4.56 22.04
C ILE A 91 6.72 5.42 21.20
N LEU A 92 6.31 6.54 21.78
CA LEU A 92 5.47 7.55 21.14
C LEU A 92 6.32 8.73 20.70
N PHE A 93 5.94 9.35 19.59
CA PHE A 93 6.61 10.54 19.09
C PHE A 93 5.58 11.63 18.82
N GLY A 94 5.75 12.77 19.49
CA GLY A 94 4.96 13.98 19.32
C GLY A 94 5.61 14.86 18.26
N HIS A 95 4.87 15.18 17.21
CA HIS A 95 5.35 16.12 16.19
C HIS A 95 4.97 17.56 16.55
N PRO A 96 5.72 18.58 16.10
CA PRO A 96 5.40 19.99 16.37
C PRO A 96 4.00 20.44 15.92
N GLY A 97 3.36 19.70 15.00
CA GLY A 97 1.98 19.93 14.56
C GLY A 97 0.89 19.27 15.43
N GLY A 98 1.26 18.68 16.58
CA GLY A 98 0.35 17.97 17.48
C GLY A 98 0.02 16.54 17.03
N LEU A 99 0.67 16.02 15.99
CA LEU A 99 0.47 14.64 15.55
C LEU A 99 1.20 13.67 16.48
N ILE A 100 0.54 12.59 16.85
CA ILE A 100 1.14 11.50 17.64
C ILE A 100 1.35 10.30 16.72
N THR A 101 2.58 9.81 16.69
CA THR A 101 2.95 8.61 15.92
C THR A 101 3.64 7.59 16.81
N TYR A 102 3.41 6.32 16.53
CA TYR A 102 4.21 5.23 17.10
C TYR A 102 5.51 5.06 16.29
N ASP A 103 6.68 5.02 16.93
CA ASP A 103 8.00 4.75 16.29
C ASP A 103 8.44 5.74 15.18
N GLU A 104 9.68 6.22 15.27
CA GLU A 104 10.11 7.61 15.01
C GLU A 104 9.81 8.25 13.63
N TYR A 105 9.41 7.53 12.58
CA TYR A 105 9.23 8.16 11.26
C TYR A 105 8.04 7.67 10.40
N PHE A 106 7.42 6.52 10.68
CA PHE A 106 6.38 5.95 9.80
C PHE A 106 5.30 5.09 10.49
N GLY A 107 5.22 5.06 11.82
CA GLY A 107 4.23 4.21 12.45
C GLY A 107 2.86 4.84 12.56
N ALA A 108 2.02 4.23 13.39
CA ALA A 108 0.60 4.40 13.27
C ALA A 108 0.06 5.68 13.91
N CYS A 109 -0.90 6.31 13.24
CA CYS A 109 -1.78 7.33 13.81
C CYS A 109 -3.24 7.03 13.42
N ASN A 110 -4.20 7.51 14.22
CA ASN A 110 -5.63 7.24 14.02
C ASN A 110 -6.17 7.73 12.66
N GLY A 111 -5.48 8.69 12.03
CA GLY A 111 -5.83 9.23 10.72
C GLY A 111 -5.35 8.41 9.50
N MET A 112 -4.42 7.48 9.65
CA MET A 112 -3.70 6.91 8.49
C MET A 112 -4.57 6.13 7.51
N ARG A 113 -5.68 5.52 7.96
CA ARG A 113 -6.57 4.72 7.10
C ARG A 113 -7.16 5.54 5.95
N ILE A 114 -7.21 6.88 6.06
CA ILE A 114 -7.72 7.74 4.98
C ILE A 114 -6.87 7.64 3.71
N ILE A 115 -5.56 7.42 3.83
CA ILE A 115 -4.63 7.34 2.70
C ILE A 115 -4.96 6.15 1.79
N PRO A 116 -4.98 4.89 2.27
CA PRO A 116 -5.31 3.75 1.42
C PRO A 116 -6.76 3.79 0.92
N ILE A 117 -7.70 4.37 1.68
CA ILE A 117 -9.09 4.57 1.22
C ILE A 117 -9.12 5.52 0.02
N MET A 118 -8.48 6.69 0.15
CA MET A 118 -8.41 7.68 -0.92
C MET A 118 -7.63 7.16 -2.13
N LEU A 119 -6.54 6.45 -1.91
CA LEU A 119 -5.78 5.82 -2.98
C LEU A 119 -6.64 4.80 -3.75
N SER A 120 -7.38 3.96 -3.04
CA SER A 120 -8.31 2.98 -3.63
C SER A 120 -9.40 3.69 -4.45
N ALA A 121 -10.00 4.75 -3.92
CA ALA A 121 -11.00 5.55 -4.63
C ALA A 121 -10.41 6.19 -5.90
N TYR A 122 -9.19 6.72 -5.83
CA TYR A 122 -8.50 7.30 -6.98
C TYR A 122 -8.22 6.25 -8.07
N ILE A 123 -7.74 5.07 -7.68
CA ILE A 123 -7.51 3.94 -8.59
C ILE A 123 -8.83 3.52 -9.26
N ALA A 124 -9.92 3.43 -8.52
CA ALA A 124 -11.24 3.10 -9.05
C ALA A 124 -11.73 4.13 -10.10
N ILE A 125 -11.53 5.42 -9.86
CA ILE A 125 -11.86 6.48 -10.82
C ILE A 125 -11.00 6.38 -12.09
N LEU A 126 -9.69 6.08 -11.93
CA LEU A 126 -8.80 5.85 -13.07
C LEU A 126 -9.24 4.64 -13.89
N LEU A 127 -9.56 3.53 -13.21
CA LEU A 127 -10.03 2.28 -13.80
C LEU A 127 -11.33 2.51 -14.59
N TYR A 128 -12.32 3.14 -13.98
CA TYR A 128 -13.58 3.51 -14.64
C TYR A 128 -13.34 4.33 -15.92
N GLY A 129 -12.49 5.36 -15.83
CA GLY A 129 -12.14 6.18 -16.99
C GLY A 129 -11.42 5.41 -18.10
N ARG A 130 -10.61 4.41 -17.75
CA ARG A 130 -9.92 3.54 -18.72
C ARG A 130 -10.88 2.54 -19.36
N ILE A 131 -11.76 1.91 -18.58
CA ILE A 131 -12.81 1.01 -19.09
C ILE A 131 -13.72 1.74 -20.07
N ARG A 132 -14.22 2.93 -19.71
CA ARG A 132 -15.08 3.73 -20.60
C ARG A 132 -14.37 4.06 -21.91
N LYS A 133 -13.11 4.48 -21.84
CA LYS A 133 -12.29 4.77 -23.03
C LYS A 133 -12.08 3.52 -23.89
N TYR A 134 -11.84 2.37 -23.26
CA TYR A 134 -11.69 1.09 -23.96
C TYR A 134 -12.98 0.67 -24.67
N ILE A 135 -14.14 0.79 -24.02
CA ILE A 135 -15.45 0.50 -24.64
C ILE A 135 -15.68 1.36 -25.89
N ILE A 136 -15.35 2.65 -25.83
CA ILE A 136 -15.50 3.56 -26.97
C ILE A 136 -14.54 3.18 -28.10
N LEU A 137 -13.25 2.96 -27.80
CA LEU A 137 -12.23 2.65 -28.80
C LEU A 137 -12.36 1.25 -29.41
N ARG A 138 -12.91 0.28 -28.68
CA ARG A 138 -13.17 -1.08 -29.19
C ARG A 138 -14.15 -1.05 -30.36
N ARG A 139 -15.09 -0.11 -30.39
CA ARG A 139 -16.06 0.06 -31.48
C ARG A 139 -15.42 0.53 -32.80
N GLN A 140 -14.23 1.13 -32.75
CA GLN A 140 -13.57 1.72 -33.91
C GLN A 140 -12.46 0.81 -34.47
N THR A 141 -11.62 0.21 -33.62
CA THR A 141 -10.52 -0.67 -34.07
C THR A 141 -10.12 -1.69 -32.99
N MET A 142 -10.63 -2.91 -33.02
CA MET A 142 -10.34 -3.95 -32.01
C MET A 142 -8.83 -4.25 -31.84
N TYR A 143 -8.09 -4.37 -32.93
CA TYR A 143 -6.68 -4.84 -32.93
C TYR A 143 -5.63 -3.72 -33.02
N SER A 144 -5.95 -2.52 -32.55
CA SER A 144 -4.96 -1.45 -32.45
C SER A 144 -4.05 -1.67 -31.23
N TYR A 145 -2.74 -1.45 -31.38
CA TYR A 145 -1.77 -1.42 -30.28
C TYR A 145 -2.22 -0.51 -29.11
N GLN A 146 -3.01 0.51 -29.40
CA GLN A 146 -3.58 1.40 -28.39
C GLN A 146 -4.63 0.71 -27.50
N ASN A 147 -5.39 -0.23 -28.05
CA ASN A 147 -6.36 -1.03 -27.31
C ASN A 147 -5.70 -2.12 -26.48
N VAL A 148 -4.66 -2.77 -27.01
CA VAL A 148 -3.83 -3.73 -26.24
C VAL A 148 -3.20 -3.04 -25.03
N ARG A 149 -2.60 -1.85 -25.23
CA ARG A 149 -2.04 -1.04 -24.13
C ARG A 149 -3.10 -0.63 -23.10
N ASN A 150 -4.28 -0.20 -23.55
CA ASN A 150 -5.37 0.16 -22.62
C ASN A 150 -5.85 -1.05 -21.81
N LEU A 151 -5.92 -2.23 -22.41
CA LEU A 151 -6.33 -3.46 -21.74
C LEU A 151 -5.30 -3.87 -20.68
N GLY A 152 -4.00 -3.78 -20.99
CA GLY A 152 -2.93 -4.01 -20.00
C GLY A 152 -3.00 -3.03 -18.82
N LEU A 153 -3.27 -1.74 -19.08
CA LEU A 153 -3.47 -0.75 -18.01
C LEU A 153 -4.73 -1.02 -17.17
N ILE A 154 -5.82 -1.51 -17.77
CA ILE A 154 -7.03 -1.90 -17.04
C ILE A 154 -6.72 -3.07 -16.12
N LEU A 155 -6.05 -4.11 -16.62
CA LEU A 155 -5.66 -5.28 -15.83
C LEU A 155 -4.74 -4.87 -14.65
N PHE A 156 -3.75 -4.02 -14.90
CA PHE A 156 -2.90 -3.48 -13.84
C PHE A 156 -3.70 -2.77 -12.75
N LEU A 157 -4.59 -1.85 -13.15
CA LEU A 157 -5.41 -1.09 -12.20
C LEU A 157 -6.40 -1.99 -11.44
N CYS A 158 -6.90 -3.07 -12.05
CA CYS A 158 -7.72 -4.06 -11.35
C CYS A 158 -6.93 -4.80 -10.27
N VAL A 159 -5.74 -5.31 -10.60
CA VAL A 159 -4.88 -6.02 -9.64
C VAL A 159 -4.47 -5.08 -8.49
N LEU A 160 -4.05 -3.86 -8.83
CA LEU A 160 -3.70 -2.84 -7.85
C LEU A 160 -4.87 -2.48 -6.93
N LEU A 161 -6.08 -2.35 -7.48
CA LEU A 161 -7.27 -2.07 -6.68
C LEU A 161 -7.63 -3.23 -5.76
N LEU A 162 -7.56 -4.48 -6.25
CA LEU A 162 -7.83 -5.67 -5.45
C LEU A 162 -6.85 -5.80 -4.30
N GLU A 163 -5.56 -5.63 -4.55
CA GLU A 163 -4.54 -5.67 -3.50
C GLU A 163 -4.67 -4.53 -2.49
N GLN A 164 -5.04 -3.32 -2.93
CA GLN A 164 -5.32 -2.21 -2.01
C GLN A 164 -6.59 -2.48 -1.17
N LEU A 165 -7.62 -3.11 -1.73
CA LEU A 165 -8.83 -3.45 -0.99
C LEU A 165 -8.60 -4.58 0.02
N THR A 166 -7.86 -5.64 -0.33
CA THR A 166 -7.49 -6.70 0.64
C THR A 166 -6.58 -6.14 1.73
N SER A 167 -5.68 -5.25 1.34
CA SER A 167 -4.85 -4.48 2.26
C SER A 167 -5.63 -3.53 3.17
N LEU A 168 -6.83 -3.08 2.81
CA LEU A 168 -7.66 -2.26 3.72
C LEU A 168 -8.30 -3.08 4.84
N LEU A 169 -8.48 -4.39 4.62
CA LEU A 169 -9.01 -5.31 5.62
C LEU A 169 -7.96 -5.62 6.71
N ASN A 170 -6.68 -5.54 6.38
CA ASN A 170 -5.57 -5.74 7.29
C ASN A 170 -4.98 -4.37 7.70
N TYR A 171 -5.01 -4.02 8.99
CA TYR A 171 -4.54 -2.72 9.47
C TYR A 171 -3.14 -2.35 8.92
N GLN A 172 -3.06 -1.28 8.12
CA GLN A 172 -1.82 -0.90 7.44
C GLN A 172 -1.10 0.32 8.02
N ARG A 173 0.22 0.19 8.16
CA ARG A 173 1.17 1.31 8.29
C ARG A 173 1.48 1.91 6.92
N MET A 174 1.89 3.18 6.88
CA MET A 174 2.17 3.90 5.62
C MET A 174 3.21 3.18 4.73
N ILE A 175 4.23 2.55 5.33
CA ILE A 175 5.26 1.78 4.60
C ILE A 175 4.67 0.57 3.85
N GLN A 176 3.62 -0.02 4.39
CA GLN A 176 2.97 -1.17 3.78
C GLN A 176 2.17 -0.75 2.55
N THR A 177 1.65 0.47 2.49
CA THR A 177 0.95 1.01 1.31
C THR A 177 1.89 1.13 0.09
N VAL A 178 3.16 1.52 0.31
CA VAL A 178 4.18 1.54 -0.76
C VAL A 178 4.53 0.11 -1.19
N SER A 179 4.69 -0.80 -0.23
CA SER A 179 4.94 -2.22 -0.52
C SER A 179 3.81 -2.84 -1.34
N THR A 180 2.54 -2.52 -1.05
CA THR A 180 1.38 -2.99 -1.83
C THR A 180 1.50 -2.61 -3.30
N ALA A 181 1.92 -1.38 -3.63
CA ALA A 181 2.06 -0.98 -5.04
C ALA A 181 3.14 -1.78 -5.79
N VAL A 182 4.26 -2.06 -5.14
CA VAL A 182 5.34 -2.91 -5.71
C VAL A 182 4.87 -4.35 -5.87
N ASN A 183 4.17 -4.88 -4.86
CA ASN A 183 3.58 -6.22 -4.91
C ASN A 183 2.56 -6.35 -6.03
N SER A 184 1.74 -5.32 -6.29
CA SER A 184 0.76 -5.35 -7.38
C SER A 184 1.41 -5.41 -8.75
N ALA A 185 2.53 -4.71 -8.95
CA ALA A 185 3.32 -4.82 -10.18
C ALA A 185 3.90 -6.24 -10.35
N ARG A 186 4.37 -6.84 -9.24
CA ARG A 186 4.84 -8.22 -9.22
C ARG A 186 3.72 -9.21 -9.55
N SER A 187 2.56 -9.08 -8.92
CA SER A 187 1.37 -9.90 -9.16
C SER A 187 0.87 -9.80 -10.59
N LEU A 188 0.84 -8.59 -11.18
CA LEU A 188 0.51 -8.44 -12.59
C LEU A 188 1.53 -9.17 -13.48
N THR A 189 2.82 -9.06 -13.18
CA THR A 189 3.88 -9.73 -13.94
C THR A 189 3.68 -11.25 -13.91
N VAL A 190 3.36 -11.81 -12.73
CA VAL A 190 3.02 -13.24 -12.58
C VAL A 190 1.74 -13.63 -13.32
N LEU A 191 0.70 -12.80 -13.28
CA LEU A 191 -0.56 -13.06 -14.00
C LEU A 191 -0.42 -12.97 -15.53
N THR A 192 0.46 -12.10 -16.01
CA THR A 192 0.72 -11.89 -17.44
C THR A 192 1.81 -12.81 -17.98
N PHE A 193 2.62 -13.41 -17.12
CA PHE A 193 3.65 -14.40 -17.44
C PHE A 193 3.21 -15.47 -18.44
N PRO A 194 2.10 -16.22 -18.23
CA PRO A 194 1.73 -17.29 -19.17
C PRO A 194 1.42 -16.73 -20.56
N PHE A 195 0.73 -15.59 -20.64
CA PHE A 195 0.41 -14.95 -21.91
C PHE A 195 1.66 -14.42 -22.62
N ALA A 196 2.59 -13.82 -21.88
CA ALA A 196 3.86 -13.35 -22.43
C ALA A 196 4.74 -14.50 -22.93
N PHE A 197 4.79 -15.61 -22.18
CA PHE A 197 5.54 -16.81 -22.53
C PHE A 197 4.99 -17.48 -23.81
N PHE A 198 3.68 -17.73 -23.89
CA PHE A 198 3.06 -18.27 -25.10
C PHE A 198 3.17 -17.30 -26.29
N GLY A 199 3.04 -16.00 -26.04
CA GLY A 199 3.26 -14.96 -27.05
C GLY A 199 4.69 -14.99 -27.61
N ALA A 200 5.69 -15.14 -26.76
CA ALA A 200 7.09 -15.26 -27.14
C ALA A 200 7.35 -16.52 -27.98
N ILE A 201 6.80 -17.69 -27.59
CA ILE A 201 6.87 -18.92 -28.38
C ILE A 201 6.25 -18.72 -29.77
N TYR A 202 5.09 -18.06 -29.84
CA TYR A 202 4.43 -17.78 -31.11
C TYR A 202 5.26 -16.83 -31.99
N LEU A 203 5.89 -15.83 -31.39
CA LEU A 203 6.78 -14.87 -32.07
C LEU A 203 7.99 -15.60 -32.66
N ILE A 204 8.62 -16.49 -31.89
CA ILE A 204 9.72 -17.35 -32.37
C ILE A 204 9.24 -18.21 -33.54
N ARG A 205 8.12 -18.94 -33.38
CA ARG A 205 7.60 -19.83 -34.43
C ARG A 205 7.25 -19.06 -35.72
N SER A 206 6.63 -17.89 -35.58
CA SER A 206 6.31 -17.00 -36.69
C SER A 206 7.57 -16.54 -37.43
N ASN A 207 8.58 -16.06 -36.71
CA ASN A 207 9.82 -15.60 -37.33
C ASN A 207 10.68 -16.74 -37.88
N VAL A 208 10.66 -17.94 -37.29
CA VAL A 208 11.29 -19.14 -37.89
C VAL A 208 10.59 -19.53 -39.19
N THR A 209 9.27 -19.44 -39.25
CA THR A 209 8.50 -19.72 -40.47
C THR A 209 8.81 -18.68 -41.57
N LEU A 210 8.93 -17.40 -41.19
CA LEU A 210 9.35 -16.33 -42.10
C LEU A 210 10.80 -16.53 -42.56
N LEU A 211 11.70 -16.99 -41.69
CA LEU A 211 13.09 -17.27 -42.05
C LEU A 211 13.20 -18.40 -43.09
N LYS A 212 12.28 -19.38 -43.07
CA LYS A 212 12.16 -20.43 -44.10
C LYS A 212 11.58 -19.93 -45.42
N LYS A 213 10.73 -18.90 -45.42
CA LYS A 213 10.03 -18.39 -46.62
C LYS A 213 10.73 -17.20 -47.28
N GLU A 214 11.24 -16.26 -46.49
CA GLU A 214 11.82 -14.99 -46.92
C GLU A 214 13.35 -14.95 -46.76
N GLY A 215 13.95 -15.99 -46.17
CA GLY A 215 15.39 -16.08 -45.90
C GLY A 215 15.83 -15.37 -44.62
N ARG A 216 17.16 -15.32 -44.42
CA ARG A 216 17.80 -14.68 -43.26
C ARG A 216 17.81 -13.17 -43.39
N THR A 217 16.70 -12.53 -43.08
CA THR A 217 16.62 -11.08 -42.92
C THR A 217 16.91 -10.70 -41.46
N TRP A 218 17.55 -9.54 -41.25
CA TRP A 218 17.83 -9.00 -39.91
C TRP A 218 16.57 -8.92 -39.05
N ARG A 219 15.44 -8.54 -39.67
CA ARG A 219 14.14 -8.45 -39.00
C ARG A 219 13.68 -9.80 -38.42
N ASN A 220 13.84 -10.89 -39.15
CA ASN A 220 13.42 -12.23 -38.69
C ASN A 220 14.37 -12.76 -37.60
N MET A 221 15.67 -12.51 -37.73
CA MET A 221 16.65 -12.85 -36.68
C MET A 221 16.39 -12.08 -35.38
N LEU A 222 16.10 -10.79 -35.48
CA LEU A 222 15.82 -9.93 -34.32
C LEU A 222 14.50 -10.34 -33.64
N GLY A 223 13.50 -10.77 -34.42
CA GLY A 223 12.26 -11.34 -33.90
C GLY A 223 12.47 -12.65 -33.13
N ILE A 224 13.32 -13.55 -33.62
CA ILE A 224 13.68 -14.78 -32.90
C ILE A 224 14.45 -14.45 -31.62
N PHE A 225 15.44 -13.56 -31.71
CA PHE A 225 16.24 -13.14 -30.55
C PHE A 225 15.39 -12.49 -29.46
N LEU A 226 14.51 -11.54 -29.82
CA LEU A 226 13.56 -10.92 -28.89
C LEU A 226 12.61 -11.94 -28.27
N GLY A 227 12.14 -12.91 -29.06
CA GLY A 227 11.29 -13.99 -28.55
C GLY A 227 12.02 -14.87 -27.52
N ILE A 228 13.28 -15.24 -27.78
CA ILE A 228 14.10 -16.01 -26.82
C ILE A 228 14.36 -15.19 -25.56
N LEU A 229 14.70 -13.91 -25.70
CA LEU A 229 14.97 -13.01 -24.60
C LEU A 229 13.71 -12.78 -23.73
N LEU A 230 12.53 -12.71 -24.35
CA LEU A 230 11.25 -12.72 -23.65
C LEU A 230 11.03 -14.04 -22.90
N CYS A 231 11.28 -15.21 -23.52
CA CYS A 231 11.17 -16.49 -22.81
C CYS A 231 12.10 -16.58 -21.60
N PHE A 232 13.37 -16.17 -21.73
CA PHE A 232 14.33 -16.15 -20.62
C PHE A 232 13.94 -15.14 -19.53
N GLY A 233 13.58 -13.91 -19.92
CA GLY A 233 13.12 -12.88 -18.99
C GLY A 233 11.84 -13.25 -18.25
N THR A 234 10.99 -14.09 -18.87
CA THR A 234 9.81 -14.65 -18.20
C THR A 234 10.18 -15.76 -17.21
N LEU A 235 11.12 -16.66 -17.54
CA LEU A 235 11.52 -17.80 -16.69
C LEU A 235 12.39 -17.43 -15.48
N ALA A 236 13.06 -16.27 -15.53
CA ALA A 236 13.90 -15.76 -14.44
C ALA A 236 13.48 -14.34 -14.02
N PRO A 237 12.29 -14.15 -13.41
CA PRO A 237 11.83 -12.82 -12.98
C PRO A 237 12.57 -12.26 -11.74
N GLY A 238 13.72 -12.83 -11.36
CA GLY A 238 14.45 -12.54 -10.11
C GLY A 238 15.97 -12.67 -10.17
N LEU A 239 16.56 -12.71 -11.38
CA LEU A 239 17.97 -12.35 -11.61
C LEU A 239 18.01 -10.88 -12.07
#